data_AF-A0A2S9FFA9-F1
#
_entry.id   AF-A0A2S9FFA9-F1
#
_cell.length_a   1.000
_cell.length_b   1.000
_cell.length_c   1.000
_cell.angle_alpha   90.00
_cell.angle_beta   90.00
_cell.angle_gamma   90.00
#
_symmetry.space_group_name_H-M   'P 1'
#
loop_
_entity.id
_entity.type
_entity.pdbx_description
1 polymer ?
#
loop_
_entity_poly.entity_id
_entity_poly.type
_entity_poly.pdbx_seq_one_letter_code
_entity_poly.pdbx_strand_id
1 'polypeptide(L)'
;NGCSYADSAHHVPIQRMANVSLQPGPEDLSTADLIARVSDGLYVVGDKSWSIDMQRYNFQFTGQRFFRIRDGKLDGQVRDVAYQATTTDFWAAMEAVGGQSTWRMGGAFNCGKAQPGQVAAVSHGCPSALFRGINVLNTREEGGR
;
A
#
# COMPACT_ATOMS: atom_id res chain seq x y z
N ASN A 1 18.20 -6.53 14.96
CA ASN A 1 16.94 -5.83 14.65
C ASN A 1 15.70 -6.50 15.26
N GLY A 2 15.81 -7.59 16.03
CA GLY A 2 14.66 -8.16 16.76
C GLY A 2 13.55 -8.74 15.87
N CYS A 3 13.88 -9.08 14.62
CA CYS A 3 12.92 -9.48 13.59
C CYS A 3 12.96 -10.98 13.27
N SER A 4 13.56 -11.80 14.14
CA SER A 4 13.55 -13.25 14.01
C SER A 4 12.33 -13.82 14.71
N TYR A 5 11.46 -14.50 13.98
CA TYR A 5 10.19 -15.01 14.49
C TYR A 5 9.88 -16.38 13.89
N ALA A 6 9.29 -17.24 14.73
CA ALA A 6 8.66 -18.51 14.36
C ALA A 6 7.23 -18.51 14.92
N ASP A 7 6.27 -19.05 14.17
CA ASP A 7 4.87 -19.16 14.60
C ASP A 7 4.62 -20.33 15.56
N SER A 8 5.59 -21.23 15.73
CA SER A 8 5.54 -22.33 16.71
C SER A 8 6.94 -22.76 17.15
N ALA A 9 7.01 -23.51 18.26
CA ALA A 9 8.26 -24.11 18.74
C ALA A 9 8.85 -25.18 17.79
N HIS A 10 8.06 -25.65 16.81
CA HIS A 10 8.50 -26.65 15.83
C HIS A 10 9.13 -26.03 14.58
N HIS A 11 9.08 -24.70 14.44
CA HIS A 11 9.59 -24.00 13.28
C HIS A 11 10.88 -23.25 13.58
N VAL A 12 11.78 -23.23 12.59
CA VAL A 12 13.01 -22.44 12.65
C VAL A 12 12.65 -20.96 12.54
N PRO A 13 13.14 -20.09 13.44
CA PRO A 13 12.95 -18.65 13.33
C PRO A 13 13.54 -18.11 12.03
N ILE A 14 12.76 -17.28 11.34
CA ILE A 14 13.17 -16.64 10.09
C ILE A 14 13.06 -15.12 10.21
N GLN A 15 13.72 -14.41 9.31
CA GLN A 15 13.57 -12.97 9.21
C GLN A 15 12.13 -12.61 8.82
N ARG A 16 11.44 -11.86 9.67
CA ARG A 16 10.10 -11.31 9.46
C ARG A 16 10.13 -9.78 9.41
N MET A 17 9.04 -9.18 8.95
CA MET A 17 8.88 -7.74 9.06
C MET A 17 8.56 -7.39 10.51
N ALA A 18 9.14 -6.31 10.99
CA ALA A 18 8.60 -5.60 12.14
C ALA A 18 7.35 -4.79 11.73
N ASN A 19 6.79 -4.03 12.65
CA ASN A 19 5.79 -3.02 12.32
C ASN A 19 6.49 -1.80 11.71
N VAL A 20 6.37 -1.64 10.40
CA VAL A 20 6.94 -0.50 9.67
C VAL A 20 5.82 0.47 9.37
N SER A 21 5.95 1.71 9.83
CA SER A 21 4.92 2.74 9.65
C SER A 21 5.49 3.94 8.93
N LEU A 22 4.68 4.54 8.06
CA LEU A 22 4.98 5.84 7.49
C LEU A 22 4.63 6.93 8.52
N GLN A 23 5.61 7.78 8.82
CA GLN A 23 5.42 8.90 9.74
C GLN A 23 4.52 9.96 9.08
N PRO A 24 3.50 10.48 9.79
CA PRO A 24 2.73 11.64 9.33
C PRO A 24 3.61 12.86 9.06
N GLY A 25 3.14 13.72 8.15
CA GLY A 25 3.74 15.03 7.94
C GLY A 25 3.66 15.91 9.20
N PRO A 26 4.55 16.90 9.33
CA PRO A 26 4.50 17.85 10.45
C PRO A 26 3.28 18.78 10.39
N GLU A 27 2.77 19.05 9.18
CA GLU A 27 1.52 19.76 8.95
C GLU A 27 0.34 18.78 8.91
N ASP A 28 -0.80 19.16 9.49
CA ASP A 28 -1.97 18.28 9.55
C ASP A 28 -2.78 18.30 8.24
N LEU A 29 -2.14 18.00 7.10
CA LEU A 29 -2.78 17.95 5.80
C LEU A 29 -3.85 16.85 5.77
N SER A 30 -5.08 17.20 5.43
CA SER A 30 -6.18 16.25 5.31
C SER A 30 -6.09 15.45 4.00
N THR A 31 -6.81 14.32 3.94
CA THR A 31 -6.95 13.57 2.68
C THR A 31 -7.57 14.43 1.57
N ALA A 32 -8.48 15.35 1.92
CA ALA A 32 -9.10 16.26 0.96
C ALA A 32 -8.08 17.27 0.39
N ASP A 33 -7.15 17.77 1.22
CA ASP A 33 -6.07 18.67 0.77
C ASP A 33 -5.13 17.96 -0.22
N LEU A 34 -4.88 16.67 -0.01
CA LEU A 34 -4.10 15.86 -0.96
C LEU A 34 -4.87 15.63 -2.27
N ILE A 35 -6.16 15.29 -2.19
CA ILE A 35 -7.04 15.10 -3.37
C ILE A 35 -7.11 16.39 -4.21
N ALA A 36 -7.20 17.55 -3.57
CA ALA A 36 -7.26 18.85 -4.24
C ALA A 36 -6.03 19.15 -5.13
N ARG A 37 -4.90 18.48 -4.89
CA ARG A 37 -3.65 18.62 -5.67
C ARG A 37 -3.59 17.70 -6.90
N VAL A 38 -4.63 16.92 -7.16
CA VAL A 38 -4.66 15.94 -8.26
C VAL A 38 -5.63 16.40 -9.33
N SER A 39 -5.12 16.71 -10.53
CA SER A 39 -5.94 17.09 -11.67
C SER A 39 -6.65 15.89 -12.31
N ASP A 40 -5.95 14.77 -12.49
CA ASP A 40 -6.53 13.51 -12.93
C ASP A 40 -5.79 12.35 -12.26
N GLY A 41 -6.52 11.43 -11.64
CA GLY A 41 -5.92 10.33 -10.90
C GLY A 41 -6.92 9.48 -10.13
N LEU A 42 -6.41 8.75 -9.13
CA LEU A 42 -7.20 7.83 -8.33
C LEU A 42 -6.94 8.03 -6.85
N TYR A 43 -8.01 7.99 -6.07
CA TYR A 43 -7.98 7.82 -4.63
C TYR A 43 -8.24 6.36 -4.29
N VAL A 44 -7.26 5.70 -3.66
CA VAL A 44 -7.33 4.29 -3.25
C VAL A 44 -7.68 4.21 -1.76
N VAL A 45 -8.68 3.41 -1.42
CA VAL A 45 -9.12 3.21 -0.03
C VAL A 45 -9.02 1.74 0.35
N GLY A 46 -8.26 1.47 1.42
CA GLY A 46 -8.02 0.15 1.96
C GLY A 46 -7.18 -0.74 1.06
N ASP A 47 -6.88 -1.94 1.54
CA ASP A 47 -6.14 -2.97 0.84
C ASP A 47 -7.03 -4.17 0.49
N LYS A 48 -6.69 -4.89 -0.57
CA LYS A 48 -7.42 -6.12 -0.97
C LYS A 48 -6.50 -7.27 -1.31
N SER A 49 -5.61 -7.07 -2.29
CA SER A 49 -4.67 -8.07 -2.76
C SER A 49 -3.32 -7.42 -3.03
N TRP A 50 -2.25 -8.15 -2.70
CA TRP A 50 -0.88 -7.76 -2.90
C TRP A 50 -0.06 -8.89 -3.50
N SER A 51 0.80 -8.55 -4.44
CA SER A 51 1.84 -9.44 -4.98
C SER A 51 3.16 -8.70 -5.02
N ILE A 52 4.24 -9.37 -4.66
CA ILE A 52 5.60 -8.84 -4.63
C ILE A 52 6.51 -9.91 -5.22
N ASP A 53 7.46 -9.51 -6.06
CA ASP A 53 8.40 -10.47 -6.63
C ASP A 53 9.40 -11.05 -5.60
N MET A 54 10.14 -12.07 -6.00
CA MET A 54 11.10 -12.75 -5.12
C MET A 54 12.27 -11.86 -4.68
N GLN A 55 12.63 -10.87 -5.50
CA GLN A 55 13.70 -9.91 -5.21
C GLN A 55 13.21 -8.74 -4.34
N ARG A 56 11.88 -8.63 -4.14
CA ARG A 56 11.18 -7.50 -3.49
C ARG A 56 11.38 -6.18 -4.23
N TYR A 57 11.66 -6.26 -5.53
CA TYR A 57 11.94 -5.10 -6.36
C TYR A 57 10.65 -4.52 -6.93
N ASN A 58 9.76 -5.38 -7.43
CA ASN A 58 8.47 -4.98 -8.00
C ASN A 58 7.29 -5.44 -7.13
N PHE A 59 6.22 -4.66 -7.16
CA PHE A 59 4.95 -5.02 -6.54
C PHE A 59 3.75 -4.68 -7.42
N GLN A 60 2.62 -5.36 -7.16
CA GLN A 60 1.30 -5.05 -7.70
C GLN A 60 0.27 -5.15 -6.59
N PHE A 61 -0.37 -4.02 -6.25
CA PHE A 61 -1.37 -3.95 -5.19
C PHE A 61 -2.74 -3.48 -5.72
N THR A 62 -3.77 -3.80 -4.95
CA THR A 62 -5.16 -3.38 -5.17
C THR A 62 -5.77 -2.90 -3.87
N GLY A 63 -6.88 -2.16 -3.96
CA GLY A 63 -7.62 -1.63 -2.82
C GLY A 63 -9.06 -2.15 -2.75
N GLN A 64 -9.74 -1.79 -1.67
CA GLN A 64 -11.14 -2.16 -1.48
C GLN A 64 -12.07 -1.26 -2.30
N ARG A 65 -11.74 0.04 -2.40
CA ARG A 65 -12.47 1.02 -3.19
C ARG A 65 -11.50 1.95 -3.92
N PHE A 66 -11.90 2.37 -5.11
CA PHE A 66 -11.16 3.31 -5.94
C PHE A 66 -12.10 4.42 -6.38
N PHE A 67 -11.69 5.67 -6.22
CA PHE A 67 -12.44 6.82 -6.70
C PHE A 67 -11.62 7.56 -7.73
N ARG A 68 -12.24 7.95 -8.85
CA ARG A 68 -11.58 8.85 -9.79
C ARG A 68 -11.45 10.23 -9.16
N ILE A 69 -10.33 10.89 -9.40
CA ILE A 69 -10.15 12.30 -9.09
C ILE A 69 -10.13 13.05 -10.42
N ARG A 70 -10.93 14.10 -10.54
CA ARG A 70 -10.89 15.08 -11.64
C ARG A 70 -10.91 16.49 -11.06
N ASP A 71 -9.99 17.34 -11.51
CA ASP A 71 -9.86 18.75 -11.12
C ASP A 71 -9.88 18.97 -9.59
N GLY A 72 -9.13 18.13 -8.86
CA GLY A 72 -9.03 18.20 -7.41
C GLY A 72 -10.25 17.68 -6.64
N LYS A 73 -11.16 16.96 -7.29
CA LYS A 73 -12.42 16.48 -6.68
C LYS A 73 -12.68 15.02 -7.02
N LEU A 74 -13.36 14.32 -6.10
CA LEU A 74 -13.82 12.96 -6.35
C LEU A 74 -14.91 12.96 -7.43
N ASP A 75 -14.77 12.06 -8.38
CA ASP A 75 -15.60 11.94 -9.57
C ASP A 75 -16.12 10.49 -9.71
N GLY A 76 -16.76 10.03 -8.65
CA GLY A 76 -17.36 8.71 -8.62
C GLY A 76 -16.36 7.55 -8.42
N GLN A 77 -16.93 6.36 -8.23
CA GLN A 77 -16.20 5.15 -7.92
C GLN A 77 -15.89 4.37 -9.20
N VAL A 78 -14.67 3.83 -9.27
CA VAL A 78 -14.23 2.91 -10.33
C VAL A 78 -13.89 1.55 -9.73
N ARG A 79 -13.70 0.54 -10.58
CA ARG A 79 -13.37 -0.84 -10.20
C ARG A 79 -12.31 -1.42 -11.11
N ASP A 80 -11.88 -2.64 -10.79
CA ASP A 80 -10.92 -3.41 -11.60
C ASP A 80 -9.58 -2.68 -11.77
N VAL A 81 -9.09 -2.07 -10.68
CA VAL A 81 -7.85 -1.29 -10.65
C VAL A 81 -6.76 -2.05 -9.89
N ALA A 82 -5.56 -2.11 -10.47
CA ALA A 82 -4.32 -2.42 -9.77
C ALA A 82 -3.27 -1.34 -10.03
N TYR A 83 -2.38 -1.10 -9.09
CA TYR A 83 -1.21 -0.24 -9.30
C TYR A 83 0.07 -1.04 -9.12
N GLN A 84 1.06 -0.71 -9.95
CA GLN A 84 2.34 -1.39 -10.00
C GLN A 84 3.47 -0.38 -9.96
N ALA A 85 4.57 -0.76 -9.32
CA ALA A 85 5.80 -0.01 -9.39
C ALA A 85 6.99 -0.86 -8.92
N THR A 86 8.18 -0.38 -9.28
CA THR A 86 9.40 -0.65 -8.54
C THR A 86 9.31 -0.01 -7.15
N THR A 87 9.71 -0.73 -6.11
CA THR A 87 9.66 -0.26 -4.71
C THR A 87 10.35 1.09 -4.52
N THR A 88 11.57 1.26 -5.05
CA THR A 88 12.33 2.51 -4.89
C THR A 88 11.69 3.67 -5.63
N ASP A 89 11.19 3.43 -6.84
CA ASP A 89 10.59 4.48 -7.68
C ASP A 89 9.26 4.94 -7.08
N PHE A 90 8.47 4.01 -6.53
CA PHE A 90 7.24 4.34 -5.82
C PHE A 90 7.48 5.29 -4.65
N TRP A 91 8.44 4.97 -3.78
CA TRP A 91 8.75 5.83 -2.64
C TRP A 91 9.39 7.15 -3.05
N ALA A 92 10.22 7.16 -4.11
CA ALA A 92 10.78 8.39 -4.67
C ALA A 92 9.71 9.28 -5.32
N ALA A 93 8.60 8.71 -5.77
CA ALA A 93 7.47 9.43 -6.36
C ALA A 93 6.47 10.00 -5.34
N MET A 94 6.73 9.84 -4.03
CA MET A 94 5.89 10.42 -2.98
C MET A 94 6.07 11.94 -2.96
N GLU A 95 5.03 12.68 -3.38
CA GLU A 95 5.05 14.14 -3.40
C GLU A 95 4.67 14.75 -2.05
N ALA A 96 3.67 14.15 -1.39
CA ALA A 96 3.14 14.67 -0.13
C ALA A 96 2.59 13.56 0.76
N VAL A 97 2.66 13.79 2.06
CA VAL A 97 2.14 12.91 3.09
C VAL A 97 1.16 13.69 3.96
N GLY A 98 0.06 13.03 4.34
CA GLY A 98 -0.98 13.58 5.19
C GLY A 98 -0.53 13.70 6.63
N GLY A 99 -1.33 14.47 7.36
CA GLY A 99 -1.15 14.74 8.78
C GLY A 99 -1.57 13.60 9.70
N GLN A 100 -1.38 13.83 11.00
CA GLN A 100 -1.76 12.92 12.07
C GLN A 100 -3.25 12.54 12.03
N SER A 101 -4.13 13.47 11.62
CA SER A 101 -5.58 13.24 11.50
C SER A 101 -5.94 12.15 10.48
N THR A 102 -5.09 11.97 9.45
CA THR A 102 -5.28 10.98 8.38
C THR A 102 -4.68 9.61 8.70
N TRP A 103 -3.88 9.50 9.76
CA TRP A 103 -3.17 8.27 10.11
C TRP A 103 -4.13 7.15 10.48
N ARG A 104 -3.88 5.95 9.95
CA ARG A 104 -4.62 4.73 10.28
C ARG A 104 -3.65 3.57 10.49
N MET A 105 -4.00 2.69 11.42
CA MET A 105 -3.32 1.41 11.61
C MET A 105 -3.99 0.36 10.74
N GLY A 106 -3.19 -0.32 9.92
CA GLY A 106 -3.56 -1.48 9.13
C GLY A 106 -2.68 -2.69 9.44
N GLY A 107 -2.99 -3.83 8.83
CA GLY A 107 -2.23 -5.05 9.06
C GLY A 107 -2.91 -6.29 8.49
N ALA A 108 -2.19 -7.41 8.55
CA ALA A 108 -2.69 -8.71 8.13
C ALA A 108 -2.29 -9.77 9.16
N PHE A 109 -3.22 -10.64 9.54
CA PHE A 109 -2.96 -11.73 10.49
C PHE A 109 -2.28 -12.96 9.86
N ASN A 110 -2.32 -13.05 8.54
CA ASN A 110 -1.96 -14.24 7.76
C ASN A 110 -0.80 -13.99 6.80
N CYS A 111 0.16 -13.13 7.15
CA CYS A 111 1.34 -12.91 6.32
C CYS A 111 2.18 -14.20 6.28
N GLY A 112 2.23 -14.86 5.12
CA GLY A 112 2.93 -16.13 4.91
C GLY A 112 4.39 -15.96 4.47
N LYS A 113 5.29 -16.84 4.93
CA LYS A 113 6.69 -16.93 4.48
C LYS A 113 7.26 -18.34 4.72
N ALA A 114 8.43 -18.64 4.15
CA ALA A 114 9.21 -19.88 4.29
C ALA A 114 8.60 -21.13 3.64
N GLN A 115 9.39 -22.20 3.63
CA GLN A 115 8.99 -23.54 3.22
C GLN A 115 9.67 -24.56 4.17
N PRO A 116 8.93 -25.28 5.04
CA PRO A 116 7.48 -25.24 5.24
C PRO A 116 6.93 -23.86 5.60
N GLY A 117 5.69 -23.58 5.18
CA GLY A 117 5.05 -22.28 5.34
C GLY A 117 4.78 -21.92 6.80
N GLN A 118 5.11 -20.68 7.16
CA GLN A 118 4.84 -20.06 8.47
C GLN A 118 3.99 -18.81 8.29
N VAL A 119 3.10 -18.53 9.23
CA VAL A 119 2.28 -17.29 9.25
C VAL A 119 2.80 -16.31 10.30
N ALA A 120 2.42 -15.04 10.23
CA ALA A 120 2.49 -14.13 11.39
C ALA A 120 1.55 -12.95 11.17
N ALA A 121 1.16 -12.34 12.29
CA ALA A 121 0.56 -11.03 12.28
C ALA A 121 1.61 -9.96 11.97
N VAL A 122 1.28 -9.06 11.05
CA VAL A 122 2.07 -7.87 10.73
C VAL A 122 1.14 -6.65 10.75
N SER A 123 1.64 -5.52 11.21
CA SER A 123 0.91 -4.26 11.18
C SER A 123 1.75 -3.13 10.62
N HIS A 124 1.09 -2.09 10.14
CA HIS A 124 1.71 -0.87 9.66
C HIS A 124 0.78 0.31 9.93
N GLY A 125 1.37 1.46 10.23
CA GLY A 125 0.69 2.74 10.26
C GLY A 125 0.91 3.49 8.97
N CYS A 126 -0.14 4.09 8.41
CA CYS A 126 0.03 4.97 7.26
C CYS A 126 -0.96 6.15 7.33
N PRO A 127 -0.49 7.40 7.18
CA PRO A 127 -1.35 8.53 6.79
C PRO A 127 -1.78 8.38 5.33
N SER A 128 -2.69 9.26 4.88
CA SER A 128 -2.90 9.42 3.43
C SER A 128 -1.60 9.89 2.78
N ALA A 129 -1.29 9.44 1.57
CA ALA A 129 -0.10 9.87 0.85
C ALA A 129 -0.39 10.02 -0.64
N LEU A 130 0.29 10.99 -1.26
CA LEU A 130 0.15 11.32 -2.66
C LEU A 130 1.41 10.89 -3.42
N PHE A 131 1.21 10.06 -4.43
CA PHE A 131 2.26 9.55 -5.30
C PHE A 131 2.00 9.97 -6.75
N ARG A 132 3.05 10.31 -7.50
CA ARG A 132 2.95 10.77 -8.90
C ARG A 132 3.48 9.73 -9.89
N GLY A 133 2.90 9.69 -11.08
CA GLY A 133 3.41 8.84 -12.17
C GLY A 133 3.39 7.34 -11.88
N ILE A 134 2.53 6.87 -10.97
CA ILE A 134 2.40 5.45 -10.66
C ILE A 134 1.64 4.75 -11.78
N ASN A 135 2.14 3.60 -12.23
CA ASN A 135 1.49 2.79 -13.26
C ASN A 135 0.19 2.18 -12.70
N VAL A 136 -0.91 2.34 -13.44
CA VAL A 136 -2.23 1.84 -13.07
C VAL A 136 -2.78 0.99 -14.21
N LEU A 137 -3.24 -0.21 -13.87
CA LEU A 137 -3.79 -1.19 -14.78
C LEU A 137 -5.31 -1.35 -14.58
N ASN A 138 -6.02 -1.61 -15.68
CA ASN A 138 -7.35 -2.18 -15.65
C ASN A 138 -7.24 -3.72 -15.62
N THR A 139 -7.49 -4.32 -14.46
CA THR A 139 -7.26 -5.76 -14.25
C THR A 139 -8.18 -6.66 -15.07
N ARG A 140 -9.29 -6.13 -15.59
CA ARG A 140 -10.18 -6.88 -16.49
C ARG A 140 -9.63 -6.97 -17.91
N GLU A 141 -9.05 -5.88 -18.41
CA GLU A 141 -8.50 -5.82 -19.77
C GLU A 141 -7.17 -6.56 -19.85
N GLU A 142 -6.33 -6.43 -18.82
CA GLU A 142 -5.00 -7.04 -18.76
C GLU A 142 -5.02 -8.51 -18.33
N GLY A 143 -6.07 -8.97 -17.62
CA GLY A 143 -6.21 -10.37 -17.19
C GLY A 143 -6.76 -11.31 -18.28
N GLY A 144 -7.21 -10.77 -19.40
CA GLY A 144 -7.79 -11.51 -20.53
C GLY A 144 -6.85 -11.68 -21.73
N ARG A 145 -5.59 -11.25 -21.61
CA ARG A 145 -4.50 -11.51 -22.57
C ARG A 145 -3.58 -12.60 -22.05
#